data_AF-A0ABD5AJC7-F1
#
_entry.id   AF-A0ABD5AJC7-F1
#
_cell.length_a   1.000
_cell.length_b   1.000
_cell.length_c   1.000
_cell.angle_alpha   90.00
_cell.angle_beta   90.00
_cell.angle_gamma   90.00
#
_symmetry.space_group_name_H-M   'P 1'
#
loop_
_entity.id
_entity.type
_entity.pdbx_description
1 polymer ?
#
loop_
_entity_poly.entity_id
_entity_poly.type
_entity_poly.pdbx_seq_one_letter_code
_entity_poly.pdbx_strand_id
1 'polypeptide(L)'
;MNHVEIAVQKESVPSCTELFLGFLTLGLIGFGGVLPLARKVVVEQRQWLSPEKFTELLGLCQFLPGGNIINLSVAIGMEFRGIRGAVSSLIGLIFAPTVIVVLLHYVYEQFQDNLMVKHLFEGLAAAAAGLLVATGLKMLKPLLRNPLAMCVVVVAIVSIAFLKISLLLTMLVLLSFYSAVIWRRV
;
A
#
# COMPACT_ATOMS: atom_id res chain seq x y z
N MET A 1 -7.40 -15.82 40.23
CA MET A 1 -8.27 -14.70 39.85
C MET A 1 -7.39 -13.49 39.52
N ASN A 2 -6.79 -13.46 38.33
CA ASN A 2 -6.07 -12.28 37.82
C ASN A 2 -6.75 -11.90 36.52
N HIS A 3 -7.83 -11.12 36.62
CA HIS A 3 -8.40 -10.45 35.46
C HIS A 3 -7.43 -9.35 35.07
N VAL A 4 -6.61 -9.63 34.06
CA VAL A 4 -5.92 -8.61 33.28
C VAL A 4 -7.01 -7.69 32.76
N GLU A 5 -7.15 -6.52 33.37
CA GLU A 5 -7.89 -5.40 32.80
C GLU A 5 -7.26 -5.13 31.44
N ILE A 6 -7.91 -5.65 30.39
CA ILE A 6 -7.70 -5.20 29.02
C ILE A 6 -8.04 -3.72 29.08
N ALA A 7 -7.01 -2.88 29.09
CA ALA A 7 -7.17 -1.44 29.01
C ALA A 7 -8.03 -1.17 27.77
N VAL A 8 -9.31 -0.86 27.99
CA VAL A 8 -10.25 -0.49 26.94
C VAL A 8 -9.70 0.79 26.35
N GLN A 9 -8.93 0.65 25.28
CA GLN A 9 -8.34 1.77 24.57
C GLN A 9 -9.51 2.58 24.04
N LYS A 10 -9.71 3.78 24.61
CA LYS A 10 -10.86 4.62 24.34
C LYS A 10 -10.78 5.08 22.88
N GLU A 11 -11.47 4.39 21.99
CA GLU A 11 -11.55 4.73 20.58
C GLU A 11 -12.12 6.16 20.47
N SER A 12 -11.29 7.08 20.01
CA SER A 12 -11.72 8.46 19.78
C SER A 12 -12.46 8.51 18.45
N VAL A 13 -13.71 8.98 18.46
CA VAL A 13 -14.52 9.06 17.23
C VAL A 13 -14.07 10.28 16.42
N PRO A 14 -13.38 10.11 15.28
CA PRO A 14 -12.87 11.23 14.53
C PRO A 14 -14.00 12.02 13.85
N SER A 15 -13.79 13.32 13.70
CA SER A 15 -14.55 14.16 12.78
C SER A 15 -14.15 13.89 11.32
N CYS A 16 -15.00 14.27 10.37
CA CYS A 16 -14.65 14.14 8.94
C CYS A 16 -13.35 14.90 8.59
N THR A 17 -13.10 16.02 9.24
CA THR A 17 -11.89 16.84 9.04
C THR A 17 -10.64 16.12 9.55
N GLU A 18 -10.73 15.43 10.69
CA GLU A 18 -9.60 14.64 11.20
C GLU A 18 -9.29 13.44 10.32
N LEU A 19 -10.33 12.76 9.80
CA LEU A 19 -10.16 11.72 8.79
C LEU A 19 -9.46 12.28 7.55
N PHE A 20 -9.96 13.39 7.00
CA PHE A 20 -9.37 14.04 5.84
C PHE A 20 -7.89 14.37 6.07
N LEU A 21 -7.55 15.04 7.17
CA LEU A 21 -6.16 15.44 7.47
C LEU A 21 -5.24 14.24 7.75
N GLY A 22 -5.75 13.20 8.41
CA GLY A 22 -4.98 11.97 8.65
C GLY A 22 -4.65 11.26 7.34
N PHE A 23 -5.63 11.07 6.47
CA PHE A 23 -5.41 10.45 5.17
C PHE A 23 -4.65 11.34 4.19
N LEU A 24 -4.82 12.67 4.26
CA LEU A 24 -4.00 13.65 3.52
C LEU A 24 -2.53 13.53 3.86
N THR A 25 -2.22 13.39 5.15
CA THR A 25 -0.85 13.13 5.60
C THR A 25 -0.35 11.82 5.00
N LEU A 26 -1.12 10.73 5.14
CA LEU A 26 -0.74 9.43 4.56
C LEU A 26 -0.52 9.50 3.04
N GLY A 27 -1.29 10.30 2.31
CA GLY A 27 -1.10 10.55 0.88
C GLY A 27 0.20 11.30 0.54
N LEU A 28 0.64 12.20 1.41
CA LEU A 28 1.89 12.96 1.25
C LEU A 28 3.15 12.13 1.54
N ILE A 29 3.12 11.30 2.59
CA ILE A 29 4.30 10.56 3.07
C ILE A 29 4.30 9.07 2.67
N GLY A 30 3.28 8.62 1.97
CA GLY A 30 3.04 7.23 1.61
C GLY A 30 3.92 6.67 0.48
N PHE A 31 5.25 6.80 0.56
CA PHE A 31 6.16 6.17 -0.41
C PHE A 31 6.74 4.86 0.15
N GLY A 32 6.45 3.73 -0.51
CA GLY A 32 7.12 2.43 -0.24
C GLY A 32 6.80 1.75 1.10
N GLY A 33 5.86 2.27 1.90
CA GLY A 33 5.56 1.75 3.24
C GLY A 33 4.29 2.32 3.87
N VAL A 34 3.25 2.58 3.07
CA VAL A 34 2.05 3.30 3.53
C VAL A 34 1.25 2.51 4.57
N LEU A 35 1.22 1.18 4.47
CA LEU A 35 0.43 0.37 5.39
C LEU A 35 0.97 0.37 6.83
N PRO A 36 2.29 0.15 7.08
CA PRO A 36 2.88 0.36 8.41
C PRO A 36 2.65 1.77 8.95
N LEU A 37 2.72 2.77 8.07
CA LEU A 37 2.51 4.18 8.43
C LEU A 37 1.05 4.47 8.77
N ALA A 38 0.12 3.90 8.03
CA ALA A 38 -1.32 3.98 8.31
C ALA A 38 -1.64 3.32 9.65
N ARG A 39 -1.07 2.15 9.94
CA ARG A 39 -1.19 1.52 11.26
C ARG A 39 -0.67 2.44 12.36
N LYS A 40 0.52 3.03 12.19
CA LYS A 40 1.08 3.97 13.16
C LYS A 40 0.18 5.19 13.36
N VAL A 41 -0.32 5.81 12.29
CA VAL A 41 -1.19 6.99 12.39
C VAL A 41 -2.53 6.63 13.04
N VAL A 42 -3.21 5.59 12.56
CA VAL A 42 -4.58 5.25 12.97
C VAL A 42 -4.63 4.60 14.36
N VAL A 43 -3.70 3.70 14.66
CA VAL A 43 -3.70 2.90 15.89
C VAL A 43 -2.84 3.55 16.98
N GLU A 44 -1.61 3.95 16.66
CA GLU A 44 -0.65 4.39 17.69
C GLU A 44 -0.77 5.88 18.00
N GLN A 45 -0.88 6.75 16.98
CA GLN A 45 -0.88 8.21 17.17
C GLN A 45 -2.27 8.78 17.43
N ARG A 46 -3.25 8.39 16.61
CA ARG A 46 -4.62 8.92 16.68
C ARG A 46 -5.53 8.07 17.54
N GLN A 47 -5.17 6.81 17.79
CA GLN A 47 -5.95 5.85 18.57
C GLN A 47 -7.43 5.82 18.14
N TRP A 48 -7.67 5.87 16.83
CA TRP A 48 -9.00 5.74 16.25
C TRP A 48 -9.47 4.29 16.36
N LEU A 49 -8.58 3.35 16.08
CA LEU A 49 -8.86 1.91 16.11
C LEU A 49 -7.89 1.19 17.03
N SER A 50 -8.39 0.14 17.69
CA SER A 50 -7.55 -0.89 18.30
C SER A 50 -6.71 -1.64 17.25
N PRO A 51 -5.54 -2.20 17.65
CA PRO A 51 -4.71 -3.03 16.75
C PRO A 51 -5.48 -4.19 16.11
N GLU A 52 -6.39 -4.81 16.87
CA GLU A 52 -7.21 -5.94 16.45
C GLU A 52 -8.21 -5.52 15.38
N LYS A 53 -8.94 -4.43 15.63
CA LYS A 53 -9.93 -3.88 14.68
C LYS A 53 -9.29 -3.39 13.39
N PHE A 54 -8.09 -2.79 13.47
CA PHE A 54 -7.31 -2.42 12.28
C PHE A 54 -6.97 -3.66 11.44
N THR A 55 -6.57 -4.76 12.08
CA THR A 55 -6.21 -6.00 11.40
C THR A 55 -7.43 -6.65 10.75
N GLU A 56 -8.58 -6.64 11.42
CA GLU A 56 -9.86 -7.11 10.88
C GLU A 56 -10.25 -6.33 9.61
N LEU A 57 -10.26 -4.99 9.68
CA LEU A 57 -10.57 -4.13 8.54
C LEU A 57 -9.57 -4.31 7.39
N LEU A 58 -8.28 -4.43 7.71
CA LEU A 58 -7.26 -4.71 6.72
C LEU A 58 -7.51 -6.06 6.02
N GLY A 59 -7.89 -7.09 6.77
CA GLY A 59 -8.26 -8.39 6.24
C GLY A 59 -9.40 -8.29 5.23
N LEU A 60 -10.46 -7.56 5.58
CA LEU A 60 -11.58 -7.28 4.66
C LEU A 60 -11.13 -6.53 3.40
N CYS A 61 -10.25 -5.54 3.55
CA CYS A 61 -9.75 -4.74 2.43
C CYS A 61 -8.87 -5.54 1.45
N GLN A 62 -8.21 -6.61 1.92
CA GLN A 62 -7.39 -7.49 1.07
C GLN A 62 -8.23 -8.41 0.17
N PHE A 63 -9.49 -8.67 0.52
CA PHE A 63 -10.42 -9.39 -0.36
C PHE A 63 -10.96 -8.50 -1.49
N LEU A 64 -10.96 -7.18 -1.30
CA LEU A 64 -11.46 -6.24 -2.29
C LEU A 64 -10.39 -5.98 -3.37
N PRO A 65 -10.77 -5.96 -4.66
CA PRO A 65 -9.84 -5.55 -5.70
C PRO A 65 -9.43 -4.08 -5.50
N GLY A 66 -8.18 -3.76 -5.81
CA GLY A 66 -7.66 -2.39 -5.75
C GLY A 66 -6.52 -2.22 -4.74
N GLY A 67 -6.20 -0.96 -4.44
CA GLY A 67 -5.13 -0.61 -3.52
C GLY A 67 -5.56 -0.79 -2.07
N ASN A 68 -4.85 -1.62 -1.31
CA ASN A 68 -5.14 -1.89 0.11
C ASN A 68 -5.36 -0.61 0.94
N ILE A 69 -4.54 0.42 0.74
CA ILE A 69 -4.66 1.68 1.49
C ILE A 69 -5.90 2.50 1.09
N ILE A 70 -6.31 2.42 -0.18
CA ILE A 70 -7.51 3.10 -0.68
C ILE A 70 -8.74 2.44 -0.05
N ASN A 71 -8.83 1.11 -0.15
CA ASN A 71 -9.91 0.32 0.45
C ASN A 71 -9.98 0.57 1.97
N LEU A 72 -8.83 0.57 2.64
CA LEU A 72 -8.75 0.83 4.07
C LEU A 72 -9.18 2.26 4.44
N SER A 73 -8.84 3.27 3.63
CA SER A 73 -9.29 4.65 3.88
C SER A 73 -10.82 4.77 3.82
N VAL A 74 -11.44 4.10 2.86
CA VAL A 74 -12.89 4.04 2.69
C VAL A 74 -13.51 3.27 3.85
N ALA A 75 -12.99 2.08 4.19
CA ALA A 75 -13.51 1.24 5.26
C ALA A 75 -13.45 1.95 6.62
N ILE A 76 -12.32 2.56 6.95
CA ILE A 76 -12.15 3.36 8.18
C ILE A 76 -13.11 4.57 8.17
N GLY A 77 -13.25 5.26 7.04
CA GLY A 77 -14.19 6.38 6.94
C GLY A 77 -15.66 5.94 7.10
N MET A 78 -16.02 4.81 6.52
CA MET A 78 -17.35 4.19 6.64
C MET A 78 -17.66 3.83 8.10
N GLU A 79 -16.71 3.23 8.82
CA GLU A 79 -16.88 2.80 10.21
C GLU A 79 -17.24 3.98 11.14
N PHE A 80 -16.59 5.13 10.98
CA PHE A 80 -16.78 6.27 11.90
C PHE A 80 -17.90 7.24 11.53
N ARG A 81 -18.07 7.55 10.24
CA ARG A 81 -18.99 8.61 9.78
C ARG A 81 -19.81 8.19 8.54
N GLY A 82 -19.90 6.88 8.27
CA GLY A 82 -20.59 6.34 7.10
C GLY A 82 -20.04 6.91 5.79
N ILE A 83 -20.93 7.16 4.83
CA ILE A 83 -20.56 7.64 3.49
C ILE A 83 -19.78 8.96 3.55
N ARG A 84 -20.13 9.88 4.46
CA ARG A 84 -19.44 11.17 4.59
C ARG A 84 -17.99 10.99 5.05
N GLY A 85 -17.75 10.06 5.98
CA GLY A 85 -16.40 9.71 6.41
C GLY A 85 -15.62 9.04 5.30
N ALA A 86 -16.23 8.09 4.60
CA ALA A 86 -15.61 7.38 3.49
C ALA A 86 -15.10 8.31 2.39
N VAL A 87 -15.96 9.25 1.96
CA VAL A 87 -15.59 10.27 0.97
C VAL A 87 -14.51 11.19 1.52
N SER A 88 -14.61 11.63 2.77
CA SER A 88 -13.60 12.51 3.40
C SER A 88 -12.22 11.86 3.47
N SER A 89 -12.15 10.61 3.92
CA SER A 89 -10.93 9.81 4.00
C SER A 89 -10.31 9.58 2.62
N LEU A 90 -11.14 9.20 1.65
CA LEU A 90 -10.69 8.91 0.29
C LEU A 90 -10.15 10.16 -0.40
N ILE A 91 -10.91 11.26 -0.34
CA ILE A 91 -10.46 12.55 -0.90
C ILE A 91 -9.19 12.98 -0.17
N GLY A 92 -9.13 12.91 1.16
CA GLY A 92 -7.91 13.21 1.91
C GLY A 92 -6.70 12.46 1.35
N LEU A 93 -6.82 11.15 1.17
CA LEU A 93 -5.74 10.30 0.67
C LEU A 93 -5.22 10.71 -0.71
N ILE A 94 -6.12 11.03 -1.65
CA ILE A 94 -5.74 11.27 -3.05
C ILE A 94 -5.52 12.76 -3.37
N PHE A 95 -6.04 13.68 -2.56
CA PHE A 95 -6.07 15.11 -2.86
C PHE A 95 -4.68 15.69 -2.99
N ALA A 96 -3.83 15.52 -1.97
CA ALA A 96 -2.45 16.01 -1.99
C ALA A 96 -1.63 15.50 -3.19
N PRO A 97 -1.48 14.17 -3.40
CA PRO A 97 -0.69 13.68 -4.53
C PRO A 97 -1.26 14.12 -5.88
N THR A 98 -2.59 14.19 -6.03
CA THR A 98 -3.21 14.67 -7.27
C THR A 98 -2.89 16.13 -7.54
N VAL A 99 -3.04 17.00 -6.53
CA VAL A 99 -2.73 18.44 -6.65
C VAL A 99 -1.26 18.65 -6.99
N ILE A 100 -0.35 17.92 -6.34
CA ILE A 100 1.10 18.00 -6.62
C ILE A 100 1.39 17.65 -8.09
N VAL A 101 0.84 16.54 -8.59
CA VAL A 101 1.08 16.09 -9.97
C VAL A 101 0.50 17.09 -10.99
N VAL A 102 -0.70 17.62 -10.76
CA VAL A 102 -1.32 18.61 -11.65
C VAL A 102 -0.52 19.91 -11.68
N LEU A 103 -0.06 20.40 -10.52
CA LEU A 103 0.78 21.60 -10.45
C LEU A 103 2.12 21.37 -11.15
N LEU A 104 2.73 20.20 -10.96
CA LEU A 104 4.00 19.87 -11.61
C LEU A 104 3.84 19.76 -13.13
N HIS A 105 2.71 19.26 -13.60
CA HIS A 105 2.38 19.23 -15.03
C HIS A 105 2.23 20.64 -15.62
N TYR A 106 1.56 21.56 -14.93
CA TYR A 106 1.44 22.96 -15.38
C TYR A 106 2.81 23.65 -15.50
N VAL A 107 3.70 23.40 -14.54
CA VAL A 107 5.09 23.89 -14.61
C VAL A 107 5.83 23.22 -15.78
N TYR A 108 5.64 21.91 -15.97
CA TYR A 108 6.29 21.16 -17.05
C TYR A 108 5.94 21.74 -18.44
N GLU A 109 4.67 22.06 -18.72
CA GLU A 109 4.27 22.63 -20.01
C GLU A 109 5.01 23.93 -20.36
N GLN A 110 5.35 24.74 -19.36
CA GLN A 110 6.07 26.01 -19.58
C GLN A 110 7.55 25.82 -19.91
N PHE A 111 8.17 24.72 -19.48
CA PHE A 111 9.61 24.49 -19.61
C PHE A 111 9.96 23.22 -20.41
N GLN A 112 9.00 22.56 -21.03
CA GLN A 112 9.19 21.31 -21.76
C GLN A 112 10.19 21.41 -22.91
N ASP A 113 10.36 22.59 -23.51
CA ASP A 113 11.32 22.81 -24.61
C ASP A 113 12.77 22.94 -24.13
N ASN A 114 12.99 23.11 -22.83
CA ASN A 114 14.32 23.20 -22.25
C ASN A 114 14.93 21.80 -22.07
N LEU A 115 16.06 21.55 -22.74
CA LEU A 115 16.86 20.32 -22.64
C LEU A 115 17.20 19.94 -21.20
N MET A 116 17.45 20.93 -20.32
CA MET A 116 17.78 20.69 -18.92
C MET A 116 16.61 20.08 -18.13
N VAL A 117 15.38 20.49 -18.46
CA VAL A 117 14.17 19.94 -17.82
C VAL A 117 13.92 18.51 -18.29
N LYS A 118 14.11 18.21 -19.58
CA LYS A 118 14.02 16.83 -20.09
C LYS A 118 14.96 15.87 -19.35
N HIS A 119 16.24 16.24 -19.23
CA HIS A 119 17.21 15.42 -18.49
C HIS A 119 16.87 15.28 -16.99
N LEU A 120 16.30 16.32 -16.37
CA LEU A 120 15.83 16.25 -14.98
C LEU A 120 14.74 15.18 -14.81
N PHE A 121 13.75 15.16 -15.70
CA PHE A 121 12.67 14.17 -15.67
C PHE A 121 13.18 12.75 -15.96
N GLU A 122 14.14 12.58 -16.86
CA GLU A 122 14.82 11.30 -17.08
C GLU A 122 15.56 10.83 -15.83
N GLY A 123 16.26 11.74 -15.14
CA GLY A 123 16.91 11.46 -13.86
C GLY A 123 15.92 11.06 -12.76
N LEU A 124 14.78 11.75 -12.66
CA LEU A 124 13.68 11.41 -11.76
C LEU A 124 13.10 10.02 -12.08
N ALA A 125 12.90 9.69 -13.36
CA ALA A 125 12.41 8.39 -13.80
C ALA A 125 13.41 7.27 -13.45
N ALA A 126 14.71 7.51 -13.68
CA ALA A 126 15.77 6.58 -13.32
C ALA A 126 15.85 6.35 -11.79
N ALA A 127 15.73 7.43 -11.00
CA ALA A 127 15.70 7.33 -9.53
C ALA A 127 14.46 6.54 -9.04
N ALA A 128 13.29 6.79 -9.62
CA ALA A 128 12.07 6.05 -9.30
C ALA A 128 12.19 4.55 -9.65
N ALA A 129 12.75 4.23 -10.82
CA ALA A 129 13.04 2.85 -11.21
C ALA A 129 14.04 2.18 -10.24
N GLY A 130 15.11 2.89 -9.86
CA GLY A 130 16.07 2.43 -8.87
C GLY A 130 15.44 2.14 -7.50
N LEU A 131 14.53 3.01 -7.04
CA LEU A 131 13.78 2.81 -5.80
C LEU A 131 12.85 1.59 -5.86
N LEU A 132 12.18 1.38 -6.99
CA LEU A 132 11.34 0.19 -7.22
C LEU A 132 12.18 -1.09 -7.15
N VAL A 133 13.33 -1.12 -7.85
CA VAL A 133 14.26 -2.25 -7.81
C VAL A 133 14.78 -2.49 -6.40
N ALA A 134 15.21 -1.44 -5.69
CA ALA A 134 15.71 -1.54 -4.32
C ALA A 134 14.65 -2.10 -3.35
N THR A 135 13.38 -1.68 -3.52
CA THR A 135 12.26 -2.21 -2.76
C THR A 135 12.03 -3.70 -3.05
N GLY A 136 12.04 -4.08 -4.33
CA GLY A 136 11.95 -5.49 -4.74
C GLY A 136 13.06 -6.36 -4.15
N LEU A 137 14.31 -5.88 -4.21
CA LEU A 137 15.46 -6.57 -3.61
C LEU A 137 15.33 -6.69 -2.09
N LYS A 138 14.82 -5.64 -1.41
CA LYS A 138 14.55 -5.68 0.03
C LYS A 138 13.51 -6.75 0.37
N MET A 139 12.47 -6.91 -0.46
CA MET A 139 11.47 -7.97 -0.31
C MET A 139 12.02 -9.37 -0.65
N LEU A 140 13.01 -9.47 -1.54
CA LEU A 140 13.65 -10.73 -1.90
C LEU A 140 14.55 -11.29 -0.78
N LYS A 141 15.24 -10.43 -0.02
CA LYS A 141 16.16 -10.84 1.06
C LYS A 141 15.63 -11.95 2.00
N PRO A 142 14.42 -11.85 2.58
CA PRO A 142 13.89 -12.91 3.44
C PRO A 142 13.60 -14.22 2.71
N LEU A 143 13.32 -14.18 1.40
CA LEU A 143 13.01 -15.37 0.59
C LEU A 143 14.27 -16.17 0.20
N LEU A 144 15.46 -15.56 0.22
CA LEU A 144 16.72 -16.20 -0.18
C LEU A 144 17.05 -17.48 0.61
N ARG A 145 16.52 -17.61 1.83
CA ARG A 145 16.73 -18.80 2.68
C ARG A 145 15.87 -19.99 2.29
N ASN A 146 14.85 -19.81 1.45
CA ASN A 146 13.94 -20.87 1.06
C ASN A 146 14.10 -21.19 -0.44
N PRO A 147 14.70 -22.35 -0.81
CA PRO A 147 14.96 -22.69 -2.20
C PRO A 147 13.68 -22.88 -3.03
N LEU A 148 12.58 -23.33 -2.41
CA LEU A 148 11.28 -23.42 -3.08
C LEU A 148 10.73 -22.02 -3.39
N ALA A 149 10.82 -21.08 -2.45
CA ALA A 149 10.39 -19.70 -2.68
C ALA A 149 11.22 -19.04 -3.79
N MET A 150 12.53 -19.27 -3.82
CA MET A 150 13.40 -18.79 -4.90
C MET A 150 13.03 -19.37 -6.27
N CYS A 151 12.71 -20.66 -6.34
CA CYS A 151 12.24 -21.28 -7.59
C CYS A 151 10.97 -20.60 -8.10
N VAL A 152 9.99 -20.35 -7.22
CA VAL A 152 8.75 -19.64 -7.56
C VAL A 152 9.04 -18.23 -8.09
N VAL A 153 9.93 -17.48 -7.43
CA VAL A 153 10.33 -16.13 -7.88
C VAL A 153 10.95 -16.16 -9.28
N VAL A 154 11.88 -17.08 -9.52
CA VAL A 154 12.55 -17.20 -10.83
C VAL A 154 11.55 -17.57 -11.92
N VAL A 155 10.69 -18.57 -11.68
CA VAL A 155 9.67 -18.98 -12.66
C VAL A 155 8.68 -17.84 -12.93
N ALA A 156 8.28 -17.08 -11.91
CA ALA A 156 7.41 -15.93 -12.08
C ALA A 156 8.05 -14.84 -12.96
N ILE A 157 9.32 -14.48 -12.67
CA ILE A 157 10.05 -13.48 -13.45
C ILE A 157 10.19 -13.94 -14.90
N VAL A 158 10.59 -15.20 -15.13
CA VAL A 158 10.77 -15.73 -16.50
C VAL A 158 9.44 -15.73 -17.26
N SER A 159 8.36 -16.19 -16.62
CA SER A 159 7.03 -16.26 -17.24
C SER A 159 6.47 -14.89 -17.63
N ILE A 160 6.67 -13.88 -16.78
CA ILE A 160 6.14 -12.54 -17.02
C ILE A 160 7.04 -11.75 -17.97
N ALA A 161 8.35 -11.73 -17.73
CA ALA A 161 9.29 -10.89 -18.48
C ALA A 161 9.57 -11.43 -19.90
N PHE A 162 9.63 -12.75 -20.09
CA PHE A 162 9.99 -13.34 -21.37
C PHE A 162 8.78 -13.94 -22.11
N LEU A 163 7.91 -14.67 -21.41
CA LEU A 163 6.77 -15.33 -22.05
C LEU A 163 5.53 -14.41 -22.17
N LYS A 164 5.57 -13.21 -21.57
CA LYS A 164 4.46 -12.23 -21.55
C LYS A 164 3.11 -12.84 -21.16
N ILE A 165 3.15 -13.88 -20.31
CA ILE A 165 1.93 -14.52 -19.80
C ILE A 165 1.24 -13.55 -18.84
N SER A 166 -0.09 -13.55 -18.84
CA SER A 166 -0.86 -12.70 -17.92
C SER A 166 -0.52 -13.03 -16.47
N LEU A 167 -0.29 -11.99 -15.66
CA LEU A 167 0.08 -12.08 -14.25
C LEU A 167 -0.86 -13.02 -13.46
N LEU A 168 -2.15 -12.95 -13.77
CA LEU A 168 -3.20 -13.71 -13.11
C LEU A 168 -3.02 -15.23 -13.34
N LEU A 169 -2.67 -15.62 -14.56
CA LEU A 169 -2.46 -17.02 -14.92
C LEU A 169 -1.16 -17.57 -14.32
N THR A 170 -0.09 -16.77 -14.33
CA THR A 170 1.17 -17.12 -13.65
C THR A 170 0.98 -17.32 -12.15
N MET A 171 0.21 -16.45 -11.50
CA MET A 171 -0.10 -16.58 -10.07
C MET A 171 -0.90 -17.84 -9.75
N LEU A 172 -1.93 -18.16 -10.55
CA LEU A 172 -2.76 -19.35 -10.34
C LEU A 172 -1.93 -20.64 -10.42
N VAL A 173 -1.12 -20.78 -11.47
CA VAL A 173 -0.28 -21.98 -11.66
C VAL A 173 0.74 -22.13 -10.54
N LEU A 174 1.40 -21.04 -10.16
CA LEU A 174 2.41 -21.06 -9.11
C LEU A 174 1.82 -21.29 -7.72
N LEU A 175 0.64 -20.74 -7.41
CA LEU A 175 -0.04 -21.01 -6.13
C LEU A 175 -0.44 -22.48 -6.01
N SER A 176 -1.05 -23.04 -7.06
CA SER A 176 -1.45 -24.46 -7.08
C SER A 176 -0.25 -25.38 -6.96
N PHE A 177 0.87 -25.03 -7.58
CA PHE A 177 2.11 -25.81 -7.46
C PHE A 177 2.74 -25.69 -6.06
N TYR A 178 2.80 -24.48 -5.50
CA TYR A 178 3.41 -24.23 -4.20
C TYR A 178 2.64 -24.89 -3.04
N SER A 179 1.30 -24.82 -3.06
CA SER A 179 0.47 -25.46 -2.04
C SER A 179 0.55 -26.99 -2.10
N ALA A 180 0.58 -27.57 -3.31
CA ALA A 180 0.73 -29.02 -3.49
C ALA A 180 2.08 -29.55 -2.97
N VAL A 181 3.16 -28.77 -3.10
CA VAL A 181 4.49 -29.15 -2.61
C VAL A 181 4.58 -29.02 -1.09
N ILE A 182 3.97 -28.00 -0.49
CA ILE A 182 3.94 -27.83 0.97
C ILE A 182 3.10 -28.91 1.64
N TRP A 183 1.94 -29.23 1.07
CA TRP A 183 1.04 -30.22 1.65
C TRP A 183 1.62 -31.64 1.63
N ARG A 184 2.63 -31.90 0.78
CA ARG A 184 3.41 -33.13 0.78
C ARG A 184 4.57 -33.16 1.80
N ARG A 185 4.91 -32.02 2.42
CA ARG A 185 5.98 -31.89 3.42
C ARG A 185 5.47 -31.85 4.87
N VAL A 186 4.16 -31.65 5.06
CA VAL A 186 3.47 -31.69 6.36
C VAL A 186 2.90 -33.08 6.56
#